data_AF-A0A2A4VKT6-F1
#
_entry.id   AF-A0A2A4VKT6-F1
#
_cell.length_a   1.000
_cell.length_b   1.000
_cell.length_c   1.000
_cell.angle_alpha   90.00
_cell.angle_beta   90.00
_cell.angle_gamma   90.00
#
_symmetry.space_group_name_H-M   'P 1'
#
loop_
_entity.id
_entity.type
_entity.pdbx_description
1 polymer ?
#
loop_
_entity_poly.entity_id
_entity_poly.type
_entity_poly.pdbx_seq_one_letter_code
_entity_poly.pdbx_strand_id
1 'polypeptide(L)' 'MVSTKSPPSPKQPEDAFAAIASMRILTNKLERKTVKEAIKQGWTWAKIAEALDVTKQAAHKRHAAFIKDIPNKN' A
#
# COMPACT_ATOMS: atom_id res chain seq x y z
N MET A 1 -6.57 -4.63 19.04
CA MET A 1 -5.37 -5.48 19.17
C MET A 1 -5.34 -6.40 17.96
N VAL A 2 -4.46 -6.15 16.97
CA VAL A 2 -4.35 -7.05 15.81
C VAL A 2 -3.45 -8.20 16.23
N SER A 3 -3.99 -9.41 16.31
CA SER A 3 -3.24 -10.60 16.67
C SER A 3 -2.35 -10.99 15.49
N THR A 4 -1.07 -10.63 15.54
CA THR A 4 -0.11 -10.99 14.49
C THR A 4 0.45 -12.38 14.80
N LYS A 5 -0.04 -13.40 14.08
CA LYS A 5 0.65 -14.69 13.99
C LYS A 5 2.10 -14.45 13.55
N SER A 6 3.07 -15.05 14.24
CA SER A 6 4.48 -14.92 13.91
C SER A 6 4.76 -15.48 12.49
N PRO A 7 5.63 -14.83 11.70
CA PRO A 7 5.98 -15.33 10.38
C PRO A 7 6.73 -16.66 10.47
N PRO A 8 6.68 -17.51 9.42
CA PRO A 8 7.45 -18.74 9.34
C PRO A 8 8.96 -18.50 9.36
N SER A 9 9.72 -19.54 9.74
CA SER A 9 11.17 -19.47 9.88
C SER A 9 11.87 -19.33 8.51
N PRO A 10 12.91 -18.49 8.38
CA PRO A 10 13.75 -18.42 7.18
C PRO A 10 14.48 -19.73 6.84
N LYS A 11 14.51 -20.70 7.78
CA LYS A 11 15.07 -22.04 7.55
C LYS A 11 14.16 -22.93 6.69
N GLN A 12 12.92 -22.51 6.44
CA GLN A 12 11.96 -23.14 5.53
C GLN A 12 11.64 -22.12 4.41
N PRO A 13 12.49 -22.02 3.38
CA PRO A 13 12.40 -20.94 2.40
C PRO A 13 11.08 -20.96 1.61
N GLU A 14 10.49 -22.14 1.36
CA GLU A 14 9.22 -22.26 0.66
C GLU A 14 8.08 -21.57 1.42
N ASP A 15 7.96 -21.86 2.72
CA ASP A 15 6.94 -21.29 3.59
C ASP A 15 7.18 -19.80 3.82
N ALA A 16 8.46 -19.40 3.99
CA ALA A 16 8.84 -18.01 4.14
C ALA A 16 8.48 -17.17 2.91
N PHE A 17 8.80 -17.65 1.70
CA PHE A 17 8.44 -16.93 0.48
C PHE A 17 6.93 -16.91 0.24
N ALA A 18 6.20 -17.99 0.53
CA ALA A 18 4.74 -18.03 0.42
C ALA A 18 4.07 -17.01 1.37
N ALA A 19 4.59 -16.89 2.60
CA ALA A 19 4.12 -15.89 3.55
C ALA A 19 4.45 -14.46 3.08
N ILE A 20 5.69 -14.21 2.63
CA ILE A 20 6.10 -12.89 2.10
C ILE A 20 5.24 -12.50 0.88
N ALA A 21 4.97 -13.42 -0.03
CA ALA A 21 4.11 -13.17 -1.20
C ALA A 21 2.69 -12.77 -0.75
N SER A 22 2.12 -13.51 0.18
CA SER A 22 0.79 -13.22 0.75
C SER A 22 0.75 -11.87 1.45
N MET A 23 1.77 -11.54 2.24
CA MET A 23 1.90 -10.24 2.90
C MET A 23 2.01 -9.10 1.88
N ARG A 24 2.82 -9.25 0.83
CA ARG A 24 2.93 -8.24 -0.24
C ARG A 24 1.58 -7.96 -0.89
N ILE A 25 0.76 -8.99 -1.14
CA ILE A 25 -0.59 -8.81 -1.68
C ILE A 25 -1.46 -7.99 -0.72
N LEU A 26 -1.45 -8.32 0.57
CA LEU A 26 -2.23 -7.61 1.59
C LEU A 26 -1.76 -6.17 1.77
N THR A 27 -0.45 -5.95 1.86
CA THR A 27 0.17 -4.62 1.96
C THR A 27 -0.18 -3.78 0.74
N ASN A 28 -0.06 -4.31 -0.48
CA ASN A 28 -0.41 -3.58 -1.70
C ASN A 28 -1.90 -3.19 -1.72
N LYS A 29 -2.79 -4.06 -1.23
CA LYS A 29 -4.23 -3.76 -1.11
C LYS A 29 -4.47 -2.64 -0.09
N LEU A 30 -3.81 -2.71 1.07
CA LEU A 30 -3.93 -1.69 2.11
C LEU A 30 -3.38 -0.35 1.63
N GLU A 31 -2.16 -0.33 1.07
CA GLU A 31 -1.51 0.85 0.51
C GLU A 31 -2.45 1.59 -0.45
N ARG A 32 -3.04 0.88 -1.42
CA ARG A 32 -4.00 1.48 -2.37
C ARG A 32 -5.23 2.10 -1.70
N LYS A 33 -5.80 1.41 -0.69
CA LYS A 33 -6.94 1.93 0.08
C LYS A 33 -6.54 3.18 0.87
N THR A 34 -5.40 3.14 1.53
CA THR A 34 -4.87 4.27 2.31
C THR A 34 -4.59 5.48 1.42
N VAL A 35 -3.95 5.29 0.26
CA VAL A 35 -3.72 6.36 -0.71
C VAL A 35 -5.04 6.95 -1.20
N LYS A 36 -6.04 6.11 -1.51
CA LYS A 36 -7.38 6.55 -1.89
C LYS A 36 -8.02 7.44 -0.81
N GLU A 37 -7.97 7.02 0.45
CA GLU A 37 -8.50 7.81 1.56
C GLU A 37 -7.68 9.07 1.84
N ALA A 38 -6.36 9.05 1.68
CA ALA A 38 -5.50 10.23 1.83
C ALA A 38 -5.84 11.30 0.79
N ILE A 39 -6.04 10.91 -0.48
CA ILE A 39 -6.48 11.83 -1.54
C ILE A 39 -7.86 12.42 -1.23
N LYS A 40 -8.81 11.60 -0.75
CA LYS A 40 -10.14 12.10 -0.31
C LYS A 40 -10.05 13.09 0.86
N GLN A 41 -9.06 12.92 1.74
CA GLN A 41 -8.75 13.85 2.83
C GLN A 41 -7.94 15.08 2.37
N GLY A 42 -7.73 15.26 1.06
CA GLY A 42 -7.03 16.41 0.50
C GLY A 42 -5.51 16.35 0.60
N TRP A 43 -4.92 15.19 0.90
CA TRP A 43 -3.46 15.06 0.91
C TRP A 43 -2.89 15.26 -0.49
N THR A 44 -1.73 15.91 -0.57
CA THR A 44 -0.99 16.05 -1.82
C THR A 44 -0.20 14.77 -2.12
N TRP A 45 0.08 14.54 -3.40
CA TRP A 45 0.96 13.46 -3.84
C TRP A 45 2.36 13.50 -3.23
N ALA A 46 2.87 14.69 -2.87
CA ALA A 46 4.16 14.85 -2.21
C ALA A 46 4.11 14.27 -0.79
N LYS A 47 3.07 14.61 -0.02
CA LYS A 47 2.88 14.10 1.35
C LYS A 47 2.66 12.60 1.40
N ILE A 48 1.95 12.04 0.41
CA ILE A 48 1.80 10.59 0.27
C ILE A 48 3.13 9.91 -0.06
N ALA A 49 3.93 10.51 -0.94
CA ALA A 49 5.22 9.97 -1.34
C ALA A 49 6.22 9.98 -0.17
N GLU A 50 6.24 11.06 0.62
CA GLU A 50 7.01 11.14 1.87
C GLU A 50 6.59 10.04 2.86
N ALA A 51 5.29 9.83 3.07
CA ALA A 51 4.79 8.80 3.98
C ALA A 51 5.08 7.35 3.52
N LEU A 52 5.25 7.14 2.21
CA LEU A 52 5.58 5.83 1.62
C LEU A 52 7.07 5.65 1.35
N ASP A 53 7.91 6.63 1.68
CA ASP A 53 9.34 6.68 1.38
C ASP A 53 9.65 6.41 -0.12
N VAL A 54 8.93 7.11 -1.00
CA VAL A 54 9.12 7.04 -2.45
C VAL A 54 9.13 8.44 -3.06
N THR A 55 9.53 8.54 -4.33
CA THR A 55 9.41 9.81 -5.05
C THR A 55 7.95 10.12 -5.39
N LYS A 56 7.61 11.41 -5.48
CA LYS A 56 6.28 11.89 -5.92
C LYS A 56 5.86 11.27 -7.25
N GLN A 57 6.78 11.17 -8.20
CA GLN A 57 6.50 10.57 -9.51
C GLN A 57 6.21 9.08 -9.39
N ALA A 58 6.93 8.34 -8.54
CA ALA A 58 6.67 6.93 -8.30
C ALA A 58 5.30 6.71 -7.66
N ALA A 59 4.93 7.50 -6.64
CA ALA A 59 3.62 7.43 -6.01
C ALA A 59 2.49 7.71 -7.02
N HIS A 60 2.63 8.79 -7.81
CA HIS A 60 1.64 9.14 -8.84
C HIS A 60 1.51 8.03 -9.89
N LYS A 61 2.64 7.54 -10.45
CA LYS A 61 2.62 6.47 -11.46
C LYS A 61 1.98 5.18 -10.94
N ARG A 62 2.25 4.81 -9.68
CA ARG A 62 1.73 3.58 -9.05
C ARG A 62 0.23 3.64 -8.74
N HIS A 63 -0.28 4.82 -8.35
CA HIS A 63 -1.62 4.91 -7.76
C HIS A 63 -2.62 5.75 -8.55
N ALA A 64 -2.19 6.66 -9.43
CA ALA A 64 -3.11 7.55 -10.15
C ALA A 64 -4.15 6.76 -10.98
N ALA A 65 -3.75 5.68 -11.65
CA ALA A 65 -4.67 4.84 -12.41
C ALA A 65 -5.77 4.20 -11.56
N PHE A 66 -5.48 3.87 -10.29
CA PHE A 66 -6.44 3.26 -9.36
C PHE A 66 -7.39 4.29 -8.73
N ILE A 67 -7.02 5.57 -8.73
CA ILE A 67 -7.76 6.66 -8.09
C ILE A 67 -8.75 7.33 -9.04
N LYS A 68 -8.60 7.18 -10.36
CA LYS A 68 -9.49 7.78 -11.37
C LYS A 68 -10.98 7.44 -11.23
N ASP A 69 -11.31 6.41 -10.45
CA ASP A 69 -12.68 5.96 -10.16
C ASP A 69 -13.27 6.62 -8.89
N ILE A 70 -12.72 7.75 -8.43
CA ILE A 70 -13.32 8.56 -7.37
C ILE A 70 -14.18 9.64 -8.02
N PRO A 71 -15.52 9.59 -7.89
CA PRO A 71 -16.36 10.71 -8.31
C PRO A 71 -15.99 11.95 -7.49
N ASN A 72 -15.69 13.03 -8.20
CA ASN A 72 -15.34 14.31 -7.60
C ASN A 72 -16.52 14.78 -6.74
N LYS A 73 -16.27 15.07 -5.46
CA LYS A 73 -17.29 15.59 -4.55
C LYS A 73 -17.38 17.10 -4.76
N ASN A 74 -18.14 17.50 -5.77
CA ASN A 74 -18.73 18.84 -5.85
C ASN A 74 -20.19 18.74 -5.42
#